data_AF-A0A9I9CC18-F1
#
_entry.id   AF-A0A9I9CC18-F1
#
_cell.length_a   1.000
_cell.length_b   1.000
_cell.length_c   1.000
_cell.angle_alpha   90.00
_cell.angle_beta   90.00
_cell.angle_gamma   90.00
#
_symmetry.space_group_name_H-M   'P 1'
#
loop_
_entity.id
_entity.type
_entity.pdbx_description
1 polymer ?
#
loop_
_entity_poly.entity_id
_entity_poly.type
_entity_poly.pdbx_seq_one_letter_code
_entity_poly.pdbx_strand_id
1 'polypeptide(L)' 'MGVDYYNILKVNRNANDDDLKKAYRRLAMKWHPDKNPNNKKEAETKFKQISEAYEARF' A
#
# COMPACT_ATOMS: atom_id res chain seq x y z
N MET A 1 8.47 -12.96 12.51
CA MET A 1 7.85 -11.63 12.66
C MET A 1 7.48 -11.14 11.28
N GLY A 2 6.29 -11.53 10.80
CA GLY A 2 5.81 -11.17 9.49
C GLY A 2 5.48 -9.69 9.48
N VAL A 3 6.04 -8.94 8.54
CA VAL A 3 5.68 -7.54 8.33
C VAL A 3 4.17 -7.50 8.16
N ASP A 4 3.44 -6.79 9.02
CA ASP A 4 1.99 -6.64 8.91
C ASP A 4 1.68 -5.77 7.69
N TYR A 5 1.83 -6.35 6.50
CA TYR A 5 1.47 -5.74 5.23
C TYR A 5 -0.01 -5.33 5.22
N TYR A 6 -0.87 -6.05 5.95
CA TYR A 6 -2.24 -5.69 6.26
C TYR A 6 -2.35 -4.34 6.99
N ASN A 7 -1.46 -4.04 7.94
CA ASN A 7 -1.38 -2.71 8.57
C ASN A 7 -0.88 -1.63 7.60
N ILE A 8 0.06 -1.96 6.71
CA ILE A 8 0.60 -1.03 5.71
C ILE A 8 -0.49 -0.64 4.70
N LEU A 9 -1.24 -1.63 4.22
CA LEU A 9 -2.38 -1.46 3.33
C LEU A 9 -3.62 -0.91 4.06
N LYS A 10 -3.63 -0.87 5.40
CA LYS A 10 -4.84 -0.61 6.22
C LYS A 10 -6.02 -1.51 5.81
N VAL A 11 -5.73 -2.76 5.47
CA VAL A 11 -6.74 -3.75 5.12
C VAL A 11 -6.76 -4.85 6.16
N ASN A 12 -7.92 -5.49 6.34
CA ASN A 12 -8.03 -6.58 7.29
C ASN A 12 -7.27 -7.83 6.79
N ARG A 13 -6.90 -8.73 7.69
CA ARG A 13 -6.22 -10.01 7.36
C ARG A 13 -7.05 -10.89 6.43
N ASN A 14 -8.38 -10.70 6.51
CA ASN A 14 -9.40 -11.31 5.65
C ASN A 14 -9.82 -10.39 4.48
N ALA A 15 -9.02 -9.38 4.13
CA ALA A 15 -9.35 -8.51 3.01
C ALA A 15 -9.45 -9.31 1.72
N ASN A 16 -10.52 -9.05 0.99
CA ASN A 16 -10.76 -9.62 -0.32
C ASN A 16 -10.09 -8.75 -1.39
N ASP A 17 -9.97 -9.25 -2.62
CA ASP A 17 -9.35 -8.51 -3.73
C ASP A 17 -9.94 -7.11 -3.92
N ASP A 18 -11.25 -6.94 -3.69
CA ASP A 18 -11.93 -5.63 -3.78
C ASP A 18 -11.43 -4.63 -2.72
N ASP A 19 -11.20 -5.10 -1.49
CA ASP A 19 -10.65 -4.29 -0.39
C ASP A 19 -9.19 -3.91 -0.64
N LEU A 20 -8.39 -4.87 -1.12
CA LEU A 20 -7.00 -4.65 -1.54
C LEU A 20 -6.91 -3.63 -2.67
N LYS A 21 -7.77 -3.74 -3.69
CA LYS A 21 -7.83 -2.80 -4.82
C LYS A 21 -8.26 -1.39 -4.39
N LYS A 22 -9.24 -1.29 -3.49
CA LYS A 22 -9.64 0.00 -2.87
C LYS A 22 -8.52 0.60 -2.05
N ALA A 23 -7.87 -0.17 -1.20
CA ALA A 23 -6.78 0.29 -0.36
C ALA A 23 -5.56 0.73 -1.19
N TYR A 24 -5.16 -0.08 -2.16
CA TYR A 24 -4.12 0.25 -3.12
C TYR A 24 -4.40 1.59 -3.81
N ARG A 25 -5.60 1.77 -4.36
CA ARG A 25 -5.99 3.02 -5.03
C ARG A 25 -5.95 4.23 -4.09
N ARG A 26 -6.40 4.05 -2.84
CA ARG A 26 -6.41 5.11 -1.82
C ARG A 26 -4.99 5.48 -1.36
N LEU A 27 -4.12 4.49 -1.22
CA LEU A 27 -2.73 4.68 -0.82
C LEU A 27 -1.86 5.21 -1.96
N ALA A 28 -2.08 4.77 -3.20
CA ALA A 28 -1.44 5.29 -4.40
C ALA A 28 -1.69 6.79 -4.55
N MET A 29 -2.94 7.24 -4.33
CA MET A 29 -3.26 8.67 -4.32
C MET A 29 -2.66 9.42 -3.13
N LYS A 30 -2.52 8.76 -1.98
CA LYS A 30 -1.96 9.35 -0.75
C LYS A 30 -0.44 9.51 -0.82
N TRP A 31 0.24 8.51 -1.40
CA TRP A 31 1.68 8.47 -1.60
C TRP A 31 2.08 8.94 -3.01
N HIS A 32 1.19 9.58 -3.76
CA HIS A 32 1.52 10.07 -5.09
C HIS A 32 2.65 11.12 -4.98
N PRO A 33 3.70 11.05 -5.81
CA PRO A 33 4.85 11.97 -5.75
C PRO A 33 4.46 13.42 -6.05
N ASP A 34 3.33 13.62 -6.75
CA ASP A 34 2.74 14.94 -7.03
C ASP A 34 2.19 15.62 -5.76
N LYS A 35 1.58 14.85 -4.85
CA LYS A 35 1.08 15.38 -3.56
C LYS A 35 2.12 15.35 -2.45
N ASN A 36 3.22 14.62 -2.65
CA ASN A 36 4.34 14.52 -1.72
C ASN A 36 5.64 15.01 -2.36
N PRO A 37 5.73 16.31 -2.72
CA PRO A 37 6.93 16.85 -3.35
C PRO A 37 8.19 16.70 -2.46
N ASN A 38 8.01 16.73 -1.13
CA ASN A 38 9.11 16.59 -0.15
C ASN A 38 9.38 15.14 0.28
N ASN A 39 8.41 14.22 0.13
CA ASN A 39 8.51 12.85 0.68
C ASN A 39 8.51 11.77 -0.42
N LYS A 40 9.05 12.08 -1.60
CA LYS A 40 9.08 11.15 -2.76
C LYS A 40 9.71 9.79 -2.43
N LYS A 41 10.82 9.77 -1.68
CA LYS A 41 11.47 8.51 -1.24
C LYS A 41 10.59 7.65 -0.35
N GLU A 42 9.89 8.29 0.59
CA GLU A 42 9.02 7.60 1.53
C GLU A 42 7.75 7.09 0.83
N ALA A 43 7.21 7.91 -0.07
CA ALA A 43 6.14 7.56 -0.99
C ALA A 43 6.48 6.34 -1.85
N GLU A 44 7.65 6.33 -2.48
CA GLU A 44 8.11 5.21 -3.31
C GLU A 44 8.29 3.94 -2.49
N THR A 45 8.90 4.05 -1.30
CA THR A 45 9.07 2.92 -0.38
C THR A 45 7.72 2.33 0.04
N LYS A 46 6.78 3.19 0.46
CA LYS A 46 5.42 2.77 0.84
C LYS A 46 4.68 2.16 -0.33
N PHE A 47 4.74 2.78 -1.50
CA PHE A 47 4.12 2.29 -2.73
C PHE A 47 4.64 0.89 -3.07
N LYS A 48 5.95 0.69 -3.03
CA LYS A 48 6.59 -0.61 -3.28
C LYS A 48 6.15 -1.67 -2.27
N GLN A 49 6.08 -1.33 -0.98
CA GLN A 49 5.57 -2.24 0.06
C GLN A 49 4.10 -2.63 -0.15
N ILE A 50 3.27 -1.70 -0.63
CA ILE A 50 1.85 -1.95 -0.92
C ILE A 50 1.70 -2.87 -2.14
N SER A 51 2.49 -2.64 -3.20
CA SER A 51 2.52 -3.52 -4.37
C SER A 51 3.01 -4.91 -4.02
N GLU A 52 4.13 -5.02 -3.30
CA GLU A 52 4.72 -6.31 -2.89
C GLU A 52 3.76 -7.09 -1.97
N ALA A 53 3.06 -6.40 -1.08
CA ALA A 53 2.02 -7.00 -0.24
C ALA A 53 0.79 -7.50 -1.02
N TYR A 54 0.38 -6.76 -2.05
CA TYR A 54 -0.69 -7.15 -2.95
C TYR A 54 -0.28 -8.37 -3.79
N GLU A 55 0.97 -8.38 -4.26
CA GLU A 55 1.54 -9.46 -5.07
C GLU A 55 1.77 -10.74 -4.25
N ALA A 56 2.25 -10.64 -3.00
CA ALA A 56 2.46 -11.78 -2.11
C ALA A 56 1.16 -12.47 -1.62
N ARG A 57 0.00 -11.85 -1.84
CA ARG A 57 -1.33 -12.43 -1.57
C ARG A 57 -1.78 -13.33 -2.74
N PHE A 58 -1.20 -13.16 -3.91
CA PHE A 58 -1.40 -13.97 -5.12
C PHE A 58 -0.36 -15.09 -5.22
#